data_AF-A0A5N6X0I7-F1
#
_entry.id   AF-A0A5N6X0I7-F1
#
_cell.length_a   1.000
_cell.length_b   1.000
_cell.length_c   1.000
_cell.angle_alpha   90.00
_cell.angle_beta   90.00
_cell.angle_gamma   90.00
#
_symmetry.space_group_name_H-M   'P 1'
#
loop_
_entity.id
_entity.type
_entity.pdbx_description
1 polymer ?
#
loop_
_entity_poly.entity_id
_entity_poly.type
_entity_poly.pdbx_seq_one_letter_code
_entity_poly.pdbx_strand_id
1 'polypeptide(L)'
;MPQQDDTATPPKTPPKPFPQFMSLPPELHILIANFLIFPDIIHLKLTCTYFNDLIPSLSHQDLLQAELTDFALAHDIYACRYCLRLRPAGKFADRMLRRGRGRYGRDAERRFCVECGLMPRSGTARYGPGAQIMVQGVMFVICMVCREFAVGGKDCKGIAICGSCWEERTTRERDFRDGSHLRASLLG
;
A
#
# COMPACT_ATOMS: atom_id res chain seq x y z
N MET A 1 70.76 38.43 16.99
CA MET A 1 69.29 38.47 17.11
C MET A 1 68.69 38.48 15.70
N PRO A 2 67.55 37.83 15.44
CA PRO A 2 67.28 36.41 15.56
C PRO A 2 67.04 35.77 14.17
N GLN A 3 67.34 34.47 14.05
CA GLN A 3 67.01 33.64 12.89
C GLN A 3 65.49 33.38 12.88
N GLN A 4 64.88 33.49 11.70
CA GLN A 4 63.50 33.10 11.46
C GLN A 4 63.46 31.58 11.27
N ASP A 5 62.86 30.88 12.23
CA ASP A 5 62.46 29.49 12.10
C ASP A 5 61.14 29.43 11.30
N ASP A 6 61.24 28.95 10.07
CA ASP A 6 60.10 28.57 9.23
C ASP A 6 59.53 27.24 9.75
N THR A 7 58.67 27.31 10.77
CA THR A 7 57.91 26.14 11.22
C THR A 7 56.75 25.85 10.26
N ALA A 8 57.05 25.12 9.19
CA ALA A 8 56.06 24.58 8.27
C ALA A 8 55.05 23.69 9.03
N THR A 9 53.80 24.12 9.04
CA THR A 9 52.68 23.36 9.62
C THR A 9 52.36 22.17 8.70
N PRO A 10 52.25 20.92 9.20
CA PRO A 10 51.97 19.78 8.35
C PRO A 10 50.52 19.84 7.81
N PRO A 11 50.28 19.39 6.56
CA PRO A 11 48.95 19.40 5.96
C PRO A 11 48.02 18.43 6.70
N LYS A 12 46.91 18.95 7.22
CA LYS A 12 45.80 18.16 7.77
C LYS A 12 45.21 17.31 6.64
N THR A 13 45.59 16.03 6.57
CA THR A 13 44.91 15.06 5.71
C THR A 13 43.43 14.98 6.09
N PRO A 14 42.50 15.09 5.12
CA PRO A 14 41.08 14.95 5.39
C PRO A 14 40.79 13.53 5.92
N PRO A 15 39.90 13.39 6.91
CA PRO A 15 39.56 12.08 7.48
C PRO A 15 39.00 11.18 6.39
N LYS A 16 39.49 9.94 6.30
CA LYS A 16 38.96 8.92 5.40
C LYS A 16 37.45 8.77 5.67
N PRO A 17 36.58 8.85 4.66
CA PRO A 17 35.16 8.66 4.87
C PRO A 17 34.94 7.24 5.40
N PHE A 18 34.16 7.12 6.48
CA PHE A 18 33.74 5.83 6.98
C PHE A 18 33.03 5.06 5.86
N PRO A 19 33.28 3.75 5.71
CA PRO A 19 32.55 2.94 4.75
C PRO A 19 31.06 3.07 5.04
N GLN A 20 30.31 3.53 4.03
CA GLN A 20 28.87 3.70 4.15
C GLN A 20 28.26 2.31 4.23
N PHE A 21 27.23 2.11 5.06
CA PHE A 21 26.57 0.81 5.21
C PHE A 21 26.21 0.19 3.86
N MET A 22 25.69 1.00 2.93
CA MET A 22 25.31 0.57 1.58
C MET A 22 26.48 0.19 0.65
N SER A 23 27.73 0.46 1.04
CA SER A 23 28.93 0.06 0.30
C SER A 23 29.44 -1.34 0.68
N LEU A 24 28.81 -1.99 1.66
CA LEU A 24 29.14 -3.35 2.03
C LEU A 24 28.68 -4.33 0.94
N PRO A 25 29.44 -5.42 0.69
CA PRO A 25 28.98 -6.51 -0.16
C PRO A 25 27.65 -7.12 0.32
N PRO A 26 26.79 -7.64 -0.58
CA PRO A 26 25.51 -8.26 -0.22
C PRO A 26 25.62 -9.39 0.80
N GLU A 27 26.72 -10.14 0.80
CA GLU A 27 26.99 -11.23 1.75
C GLU A 27 27.08 -10.70 3.19
N LEU A 28 27.69 -9.53 3.38
CA LEU A 28 27.75 -8.87 4.69
C LEU A 28 26.39 -8.33 5.11
N HIS A 29 25.59 -7.82 4.17
CA HIS A 29 24.21 -7.42 4.47
C HIS A 29 23.35 -8.60 4.93
N ILE A 30 23.48 -9.77 4.31
CA ILE A 30 22.79 -11.00 4.73
C ILE A 30 23.28 -11.42 6.12
N LEU A 31 24.60 -11.41 6.35
CA LEU A 31 25.16 -11.75 7.65
C LEU A 31 24.62 -10.84 8.75
N ILE A 32 24.59 -9.53 8.52
CA ILE A 32 24.01 -8.54 9.44
C ILE A 32 22.53 -8.86 9.68
N ALA A 33 21.76 -9.09 8.62
CA ALA A 33 20.34 -9.44 8.74
C ALA A 33 20.10 -10.70 9.59
N ASN A 34 20.99 -11.70 9.53
CA ASN A 34 20.89 -12.93 10.34
C ASN A 34 21.12 -12.68 11.83
N PHE A 35 21.81 -11.61 12.21
CA PHE A 35 22.00 -11.21 13.62
C PHE A 35 20.92 -10.26 14.12
N LEU A 36 20.09 -9.71 13.23
CA LEU A 36 18.96 -8.88 13.64
C LEU A 36 17.84 -9.76 14.17
N ILE A 37 17.52 -9.57 15.45
CA ILE A 37 16.33 -10.15 16.07
C ILE A 37 15.10 -9.29 15.77
N PHE A 38 13.92 -9.84 16.01
CA PHE A 38 12.68 -9.07 15.95
C PHE A 38 12.71 -7.92 16.98
N PRO A 39 12.32 -6.68 16.62
CA PRO A 39 11.74 -6.22 15.34
C PRO A 39 12.76 -5.62 14.34
N ASP A 40 14.05 -5.61 14.66
CA ASP A 40 15.07 -4.88 13.89
C ASP A 40 15.20 -5.36 12.45
N ILE A 41 15.07 -6.67 12.23
CA ILE A 41 15.07 -7.25 10.87
C ILE A 41 13.93 -6.70 10.01
N ILE A 42 12.79 -6.40 10.63
CA ILE A 42 11.64 -5.80 9.94
C ILE A 42 11.92 -4.35 9.62
N HIS A 43 12.45 -3.59 10.58
CA HIS A 43 12.81 -2.19 10.34
C HIS A 43 13.79 -2.09 9.17
N LEU A 44 14.80 -2.96 9.12
CA LEU A 44 15.74 -3.03 7.99
C LEU A 44 15.01 -3.32 6.67
N LYS A 45 14.11 -4.31 6.62
CA LYS A 45 13.29 -4.58 5.42
C LYS A 45 12.41 -3.40 5.00
N LEU A 46 11.95 -2.58 5.94
CA LEU A 46 11.08 -1.43 5.66
C LEU A 46 11.85 -0.20 5.17
N THR A 47 13.18 -0.14 5.34
CA THR A 47 13.97 1.03 4.93
C THR A 47 14.04 1.24 3.43
N CYS A 48 14.24 0.18 2.64
CA CYS A 48 14.41 0.28 1.20
C CYS A 48 14.04 -1.01 0.46
N THR A 49 13.83 -0.90 -0.86
CA THR A 49 13.51 -2.03 -1.74
C THR A 49 14.61 -3.08 -1.77
N TYR A 50 15.88 -2.67 -1.71
CA TYR A 50 17.02 -3.59 -1.70
C TYR A 50 16.98 -4.57 -0.53
N PHE A 51 16.85 -4.10 0.71
CA PHE A 51 16.76 -4.99 1.87
C PHE A 51 15.47 -5.79 1.92
N ASN A 52 14.37 -5.22 1.42
CA ASN A 52 13.11 -5.95 1.29
C ASN A 52 13.26 -7.22 0.42
N ASP A 53 14.04 -7.12 -0.66
CA ASP A 53 14.24 -8.20 -1.62
C ASP A 53 15.38 -9.15 -1.20
N LEU A 54 16.43 -8.62 -0.55
CA LEU A 54 17.57 -9.41 -0.08
C LEU A 54 17.22 -10.32 1.11
N ILE A 55 16.45 -9.79 2.07
CA ILE A 55 16.09 -10.53 3.28
C ILE A 55 14.89 -11.44 2.95
N PRO A 56 14.88 -12.73 3.37
CA PRO A 56 13.75 -13.62 3.14
C PRO A 56 12.41 -13.04 3.60
N SER A 57 11.31 -13.47 2.97
CA SER A 57 9.97 -13.10 3.41
C SER A 57 9.72 -13.67 4.81
N LEU A 58 9.37 -12.79 5.74
CA LEU A 58 9.06 -13.19 7.11
C LEU A 58 7.78 -14.01 7.17
N SER A 59 7.63 -14.82 8.21
CA SER A 59 6.37 -15.53 8.43
C SER A 59 5.24 -14.53 8.69
N HIS A 60 4.01 -14.92 8.39
CA HIS A 60 2.88 -14.05 8.65
C HIS A 60 2.73 -13.71 10.15
N GLN A 61 3.09 -14.64 11.03
CA GLN A 61 3.08 -14.42 12.47
C GLN A 61 4.08 -13.33 12.88
N ASP A 62 5.28 -13.34 12.31
CA ASP A 62 6.29 -12.30 12.55
C ASP A 62 5.79 -10.93 12.09
N LEU A 63 5.09 -10.86 10.95
CA LEU A 63 4.50 -9.61 10.47
C LEU A 63 3.38 -9.11 11.39
N LEU A 64 2.59 -10.01 11.97
CA LEU A 64 1.57 -9.63 12.96
C LEU A 64 2.20 -9.13 14.26
N GLN A 65 3.31 -9.71 14.70
CA GLN A 65 4.07 -9.15 15.82
C GLN A 65 4.66 -7.78 15.44
N ALA A 66 5.18 -7.63 14.22
CA ALA A 66 5.78 -6.40 13.74
C ALA A 66 4.82 -5.22 13.73
N GLU A 67 3.54 -5.51 13.49
CA GLU A 67 2.46 -4.54 13.57
C GLU A 67 2.32 -3.92 14.97
N LEU A 68 2.82 -4.56 16.03
CA LEU A 68 2.75 -4.04 17.39
C LEU A 68 3.92 -3.13 17.77
N THR A 69 4.89 -2.94 16.88
CA THR A 69 6.03 -2.04 17.11
C THR A 69 5.62 -0.58 17.08
N ASP A 70 6.32 0.28 17.83
CA ASP A 70 6.06 1.72 17.85
C ASP A 70 6.12 2.35 16.46
N PHE A 71 7.05 1.88 15.62
CA PHE A 71 7.16 2.31 14.23
C PHE A 71 5.88 2.01 13.44
N ALA A 72 5.38 0.77 13.52
CA ALA A 72 4.18 0.36 12.79
C ALA A 72 2.91 1.01 13.34
N LEU A 73 2.85 1.30 14.64
CA LEU A 73 1.77 2.06 15.27
C LEU A 73 1.76 3.52 14.79
N ALA A 74 2.93 4.18 14.80
CA ALA A 74 3.06 5.58 14.40
C ALA A 74 2.72 5.82 12.92
N HIS A 75 2.99 4.84 12.05
CA HIS A 75 2.77 4.95 10.59
C HIS A 75 1.51 4.22 10.11
N ASP A 76 0.69 3.71 11.04
CA ASP A 76 -0.52 2.93 10.78
C ASP A 76 -0.31 1.79 9.75
N ILE A 77 0.70 0.97 10.02
CA ILE A 77 1.13 -0.14 9.17
C ILE A 77 0.49 -1.44 9.66
N TYR A 78 0.10 -2.32 8.73
CA TYR A 78 -0.59 -3.59 8.97
C TYR A 78 -0.01 -4.75 8.15
N ALA A 79 -0.11 -5.97 8.68
CA ALA A 79 0.29 -7.20 7.99
C ALA A 79 -0.75 -7.67 6.97
N CYS A 80 -0.29 -8.06 5.78
CA CYS A 80 -1.10 -8.76 4.77
C CYS A 80 -0.75 -10.24 4.73
N ARG A 81 -1.76 -11.10 4.93
CA ARG A 81 -1.61 -12.56 4.90
C ARG A 81 -1.07 -13.11 3.58
N TYR A 82 -1.40 -12.44 2.48
CA TYR A 82 -1.22 -13.01 1.15
C TYR A 82 0.07 -12.56 0.47
N CYS A 83 0.46 -11.30 0.59
CA CYS A 83 1.74 -10.86 0.03
C CYS A 83 2.89 -10.96 1.03
N LEU A 84 2.61 -11.33 2.29
CA LEU A 84 3.60 -11.41 3.37
C LEU A 84 4.42 -10.12 3.48
N ARG A 85 3.72 -8.99 3.42
CA ARG A 85 4.30 -7.64 3.53
C ARG A 85 3.50 -6.82 4.53
N LEU A 86 4.22 -5.95 5.24
CA LEU A 86 3.64 -4.83 5.96
C LEU A 86 3.26 -3.73 4.96
N ARG A 87 2.05 -3.19 5.10
CA ARG A 87 1.51 -2.15 4.22
C ARG A 87 0.81 -1.07 5.05
N PRO A 88 0.81 0.20 4.62
CA PRO A 88 0.04 1.25 5.27
C PRO A 88 -1.46 0.95 5.27
N ALA A 89 -2.20 1.49 6.22
CA ALA A 89 -3.64 1.35 6.36
C ALA A 89 -4.43 1.63 5.07
N GLY A 90 -4.02 2.65 4.31
CA GLY A 90 -4.65 3.02 3.03
C GLY A 90 -4.54 1.95 1.93
N LYS A 91 -3.75 0.89 2.14
CA LYS A 91 -3.68 -0.27 1.24
C LYS A 91 -4.65 -1.39 1.63
N PHE A 92 -5.46 -1.21 2.68
CA PHE A 92 -6.48 -2.15 3.12
C PHE A 92 -7.87 -1.52 3.00
N ALA A 93 -8.87 -2.37 2.82
CA ALA A 93 -10.25 -1.91 2.95
C ALA A 93 -10.55 -1.60 4.42
N ASP A 94 -11.37 -0.59 4.70
CA ASP A 94 -11.77 -0.17 6.06
C ASP A 94 -12.31 -1.34 6.89
N ARG A 95 -13.05 -2.25 6.26
CA ARG A 95 -13.58 -3.46 6.91
C ARG A 95 -12.49 -4.43 7.35
N MET A 96 -11.30 -4.38 6.73
CA MET A 96 -10.13 -5.17 7.15
C MET A 96 -9.44 -4.58 8.37
N LEU A 97 -9.64 -3.30 8.68
CA LEU A 97 -8.96 -2.63 9.79
C LEU A 97 -9.87 -2.39 11.00
N ARG A 98 -11.15 -2.73 10.89
CA ARG A 98 -12.16 -2.52 11.93
C ARG A 98 -12.63 -3.83 12.56
N ARG A 99 -13.24 -3.73 13.74
CA ARG A 99 -13.86 -4.84 14.49
C ARG A 99 -12.89 -6.00 14.69
N GLY A 100 -13.35 -7.24 14.51
CA GLY A 100 -12.56 -8.46 14.73
C GLY A 100 -11.28 -8.54 13.88
N ARG A 101 -11.16 -7.79 12.78
CA ARG A 101 -9.95 -7.77 11.94
C ARG A 101 -9.02 -6.59 12.24
N GLY A 102 -9.37 -5.73 13.20
CA GLY A 102 -8.48 -4.64 13.62
C GLY A 102 -7.17 -5.15 14.23
N ARG A 103 -6.25 -4.24 14.54
CA ARG A 103 -4.89 -4.54 15.03
C ARG A 103 -4.87 -5.59 16.15
N TYR A 104 -5.70 -5.38 17.17
CA TYR A 104 -5.86 -6.25 18.33
C TYR A 104 -7.03 -7.25 18.19
N GLY A 105 -7.56 -7.41 16.98
CA GLY A 105 -8.73 -8.24 16.71
C GLY A 105 -8.35 -9.72 16.56
N ARG A 106 -9.27 -10.61 16.95
CA ARG A 106 -9.09 -12.07 16.87
C ARG A 106 -8.91 -12.60 15.44
N ASP A 107 -9.42 -11.87 14.44
CA ASP A 107 -9.30 -12.17 13.01
C ASP A 107 -8.23 -11.29 12.32
N ALA A 108 -7.32 -10.67 13.07
CA ALA A 108 -6.20 -9.89 12.52
C ALA A 108 -5.42 -10.67 11.46
N GLU A 109 -5.24 -11.97 11.68
CA GLU A 109 -4.55 -12.86 10.77
C GLU A 109 -5.27 -13.08 9.42
N ARG A 110 -6.55 -12.68 9.31
CA ARG A 110 -7.36 -12.84 8.10
C ARG A 110 -7.33 -11.60 7.22
N ARG A 111 -6.54 -10.58 7.57
CA ARG A 111 -6.37 -9.35 6.78
C ARG A 111 -5.65 -9.62 5.47
N PHE A 112 -6.08 -8.89 4.45
CA PHE A 112 -5.39 -8.81 3.17
C PHE A 112 -5.52 -7.42 2.56
N CYS A 113 -4.49 -6.98 1.86
CA CYS A 113 -4.49 -5.69 1.17
C CYS A 113 -5.41 -5.73 -0.07
N VAL A 114 -5.83 -4.55 -0.52
CA VAL A 114 -6.71 -4.38 -1.70
C VAL A 114 -6.09 -5.03 -2.93
N GLU A 115 -4.80 -4.81 -3.18
CA GLU A 115 -4.04 -5.44 -4.29
C GLU A 115 -4.19 -6.98 -4.27
N CYS A 116 -4.01 -7.61 -3.11
CA CYS A 116 -4.19 -9.06 -2.97
C CYS A 116 -5.65 -9.49 -3.09
N GLY A 117 -6.62 -8.62 -2.80
CA GLY A 117 -8.04 -8.89 -2.98
C GLY A 117 -8.47 -8.87 -4.45
N LEU A 118 -7.80 -8.05 -5.27
CA LEU A 118 -8.04 -7.92 -6.71
C LEU A 118 -7.35 -9.01 -7.54
N MET A 119 -6.19 -9.52 -7.10
CA MET A 119 -5.46 -10.53 -7.85
C MET A 119 -6.10 -11.93 -7.74
N PRO A 120 -6.39 -12.61 -8.87
CA PRO A 120 -6.76 -14.03 -8.86
C PRO A 120 -5.52 -14.88 -8.59
N ARG A 121 -5.58 -15.79 -7.60
CA ARG A 121 -4.43 -16.61 -7.20
C ARG A 121 -4.60 -18.12 -7.40
N SER A 122 -5.83 -18.60 -7.54
CA SER A 122 -6.16 -20.01 -7.77
C SER A 122 -7.66 -20.17 -8.06
N GLY A 123 -8.19 -19.33 -8.96
CA GLY A 123 -9.62 -19.23 -9.23
C GLY A 123 -10.08 -17.78 -9.22
N THR A 124 -11.07 -17.45 -8.40
CA THR A 124 -11.68 -16.12 -8.37
C THR A 124 -10.92 -15.14 -7.46
N ALA A 125 -10.85 -13.88 -7.88
CA ALA A 125 -10.44 -12.78 -7.01
C ALA A 125 -11.35 -12.71 -5.77
N ARG A 126 -10.81 -12.28 -4.63
CA ARG A 126 -11.60 -12.17 -3.39
C ARG A 126 -12.64 -11.05 -3.48
N TYR A 127 -12.33 -10.03 -4.26
CA TYR A 127 -13.29 -9.05 -4.72
C TYR A 127 -13.71 -9.39 -6.14
N GLY A 128 -14.99 -9.67 -6.34
CA GLY A 128 -15.58 -9.90 -7.65
C GLY A 128 -16.31 -8.67 -8.20
N PRO A 129 -16.77 -8.71 -9.46
CA PRO A 129 -17.64 -7.68 -10.02
C PRO A 129 -18.80 -7.36 -9.08
N GLY A 130 -19.07 -6.07 -8.89
CA GLY A 130 -20.10 -5.58 -7.98
C GLY A 130 -19.65 -5.40 -6.54
N ALA A 131 -18.43 -5.83 -6.18
CA ALA A 131 -17.88 -5.60 -4.85
C ALA A 131 -17.74 -4.10 -4.56
N GLN A 132 -18.25 -3.67 -3.41
CA GLN A 132 -18.08 -2.33 -2.87
C GLN A 132 -17.04 -2.36 -1.77
N ILE A 133 -15.99 -1.57 -1.93
CA ILE A 133 -14.78 -1.61 -1.11
C ILE A 133 -14.54 -0.19 -0.59
N MET A 134 -14.69 0.01 0.71
CA MET A 134 -14.36 1.27 1.36
C MET A 134 -12.87 1.30 1.68
N VAL A 135 -12.16 2.34 1.23
CA VAL A 135 -10.74 2.57 1.53
C VAL A 135 -10.59 4.01 1.99
N GLN A 136 -10.18 4.22 3.24
CA GLN A 136 -10.05 5.55 3.86
C GLN A 136 -11.35 6.38 3.74
N GLY A 137 -12.50 5.72 3.90
CA GLY A 137 -13.81 6.37 3.76
C GLY A 137 -14.27 6.64 2.31
N VAL A 138 -13.45 6.37 1.30
CA VAL A 138 -13.85 6.48 -0.12
C VAL A 138 -14.40 5.15 -0.61
N MET A 139 -15.56 5.19 -1.27
CA MET A 139 -16.16 4.00 -1.87
C MET A 139 -15.54 3.71 -3.24
N PHE A 140 -14.88 2.58 -3.35
CA PHE A 140 -14.47 1.98 -4.62
C PHE A 140 -15.40 0.83 -4.99
N VAL A 141 -15.51 0.55 -6.27
CA VAL A 141 -16.27 -0.57 -6.80
C VAL A 141 -15.46 -1.31 -7.84
N ILE A 142 -15.68 -2.63 -7.94
CA ILE A 142 -15.39 -3.35 -9.17
C ILE A 142 -16.63 -3.20 -10.05
N CYS A 143 -16.54 -2.35 -11.06
CA CYS A 143 -17.70 -1.93 -11.84
C CYS A 143 -18.39 -3.13 -12.51
N MET A 144 -19.72 -3.21 -12.43
CA MET A 144 -20.50 -4.25 -13.12
C MET A 144 -20.53 -4.08 -14.65
N VAL A 145 -20.18 -2.91 -15.16
CA VAL A 145 -20.20 -2.58 -16.60
C VAL A 145 -18.82 -2.76 -17.21
N CYS A 146 -17.83 -1.96 -16.79
CA CYS A 146 -16.48 -2.00 -17.36
C CYS A 146 -15.52 -2.97 -16.66
N ARG A 147 -15.93 -3.58 -15.53
CA ARG A 147 -15.10 -4.52 -14.73
C ARG A 147 -13.84 -3.93 -14.10
N GLU A 148 -13.61 -2.63 -14.25
CA GLU A 148 -12.49 -1.93 -13.65
C GLU A 148 -12.73 -1.62 -12.17
N PHE A 149 -11.63 -1.58 -11.41
CA PHE A 149 -11.62 -1.10 -10.03
C PHE A 149 -11.47 0.42 -10.03
N ALA A 150 -12.53 1.12 -9.66
CA ALA A 150 -12.58 2.59 -9.71
C ALA A 150 -13.45 3.17 -8.58
N VAL A 151 -13.38 4.49 -8.40
CA VAL A 151 -14.25 5.20 -7.45
C VAL A 151 -15.71 5.02 -7.86
N GLY A 152 -16.57 4.66 -6.90
CA GLY A 152 -18.01 4.51 -7.11
C GLY A 152 -18.69 5.86 -7.35
N GLY A 153 -19.80 5.86 -8.08
CA GLY A 153 -20.62 7.06 -8.28
C GLY A 153 -21.14 7.67 -6.95
N LYS A 154 -21.38 8.99 -6.92
CA LYS A 154 -21.79 9.70 -5.69
C LYS A 154 -23.22 9.37 -5.24
N ASP A 155 -24.10 8.97 -6.15
CA ASP A 155 -25.54 8.80 -5.88
C ASP A 155 -26.07 7.39 -6.17
N CYS A 156 -25.18 6.44 -6.46
CA CYS A 156 -25.55 5.06 -6.71
C CYS A 156 -25.82 4.32 -5.40
N LYS A 157 -26.91 4.67 -4.70
CA LYS A 157 -27.42 3.90 -3.55
C LYS A 157 -27.68 2.45 -3.99
N GLY A 158 -26.72 1.57 -3.73
CA GLY A 158 -26.78 0.14 -4.04
C GLY A 158 -26.35 -0.26 -5.45
N ILE A 159 -25.98 0.67 -6.34
CA ILE A 159 -25.55 0.33 -7.70
C ILE A 159 -24.01 0.28 -7.75
N ALA A 160 -23.45 -0.89 -8.04
CA ALA A 160 -22.00 -1.09 -8.10
C ALA A 160 -21.41 -0.70 -9.46
N ILE A 161 -21.49 0.59 -9.78
CA ILE A 161 -20.98 1.18 -11.03
C ILE A 161 -19.98 2.30 -10.67
N CYS A 162 -18.90 2.41 -11.44
CA CYS A 162 -17.90 3.46 -11.25
C CYS A 162 -18.43 4.83 -11.71
N GLY A 163 -17.77 5.91 -11.31
CA GLY A 163 -18.16 7.28 -11.67
C GLY A 163 -18.32 7.48 -13.19
N SER A 164 -17.40 6.97 -14.01
CA SER A 164 -17.45 7.14 -15.47
C SER A 164 -18.65 6.43 -16.10
N CYS A 165 -18.87 5.15 -15.80
CA CYS A 165 -20.03 4.41 -16.32
C CYS A 165 -21.36 4.95 -15.76
N TRP A 166 -21.34 5.57 -14.58
CA TRP A 166 -22.49 6.27 -14.03
C TRP A 166 -22.82 7.52 -14.86
N GLU A 167 -21.83 8.37 -15.11
CA GLU A 167 -21.97 9.58 -15.92
C GLU A 167 -22.49 9.25 -17.33
N GLU A 168 -21.86 8.30 -18.03
CA GLU A 168 -22.31 7.84 -19.35
C GLU A 168 -23.78 7.41 -19.36
N ARG A 169 -24.21 6.69 -18.33
CA ARG A 169 -25.60 6.25 -18.19
C ARG A 169 -26.54 7.44 -18.00
N THR A 170 -26.18 8.38 -17.12
CA THR A 170 -27.01 9.57 -16.88
C THR A 170 -27.14 10.45 -18.12
N THR A 171 -26.09 10.58 -18.93
CA THR A 171 -26.12 11.32 -20.20
C THR A 171 -27.08 10.65 -21.18
N ARG A 172 -26.98 9.33 -21.36
CA ARG A 172 -27.92 8.58 -22.23
C ARG A 172 -29.37 8.70 -21.78
N GLU A 173 -29.63 8.67 -20.48
CA GLU A 173 -30.99 8.84 -19.92
C GLU A 173 -31.53 10.27 -20.09
N ARG A 174 -30.67 11.28 -20.23
CA ARG A 174 -31.05 12.66 -20.58
C ARG A 174 -31.32 12.78 -22.07
N ASP A 175 -30.40 12.32 -22.92
CA ASP A 175 -30.54 12.35 -24.38
C ASP A 175 -31.81 11.62 -24.84
N PHE A 176 -32.14 10.49 -24.21
CA PHE A 176 -33.39 9.77 -24.50
C PHE A 176 -34.63 10.56 -24.09
N ARG A 177 -34.61 11.25 -22.94
CA ARG A 177 -35.72 12.10 -22.48
C ARG A 177 -35.91 13.32 -23.39
N ASP A 178 -34.83 13.97 -23.78
CA ASP A 178 -34.89 15.14 -24.65
C ASP A 178 -35.34 14.75 -26.07
N GLY A 179 -34.85 13.63 -26.60
CA GLY A 179 -35.27 13.09 -27.89
C GLY A 179 -36.72 12.60 -27.92
N SER A 180 -37.23 12.06 -26.82
CA SER A 180 -38.65 11.66 -26.69
C SER A 180 -39.58 12.86 -26.52
N HIS A 181 -39.13 13.93 -25.85
CA HIS A 181 -39.87 15.20 -25.77
C HIS A 181 -39.98 15.91 -27.13
N LEU A 182 -38.91 15.90 -27.94
CA LEU A 182 -38.94 16.42 -29.32
C LEU A 182 -39.86 15.61 -30.23
N ARG A 183 -39.85 14.27 -30.14
CA ARG A 183 -40.78 13.41 -30.91
C ARG A 183 -42.24 13.59 -30.52
N ALA A 184 -42.54 13.82 -29.25
CA ALA A 184 -43.90 14.10 -28.78
C ALA A 184 -44.42 15.48 -29.25
N SER A 185 -43.51 16.46 -29.43
CA SER A 185 -43.87 17.82 -29.87
C SER A 185 -44.08 17.96 -31.39
N LEU A 186 -43.71 16.96 -32.18
CA LEU A 186 -43.84 16.94 -33.66
C LEU A 186 -45.06 16.13 -34.15
N LEU A 187 -45.82 15.51 -33.25
CA LEU A 187 -46.99 14.67 -33.55
C LEU A 187 -48.32 15.27 -33.02
N GLY A 188 -48.31 16.53 -32.57
CA GLY A 188 -49.50 17.31 -32.21
C GLY A 188 -49.59 18.56 -33.06
#